data_AF-A0A2V6I2B9-F1
#
_entry.id   AF-A0A2V6I2B9-F1
#
_cell.length_a   1.000
_cell.length_b   1.000
_cell.length_c   1.000
_cell.angle_alpha   90.00
_cell.angle_beta   90.00
_cell.angle_gamma   90.00
#
_symmetry.space_group_name_H-M   'P 1'
#
loop_
_entity.id
_entity.type
_entity.pdbx_description
1 polymer ?
#
loop_
_entity_poly.entity_id
_entity_poly.type
_entity_poly.pdbx_seq_one_letter_code
_entity_poly.pdbx_strand_id
1 'polypeptide(L)'
;MILLQLAAAYLTLFTAGMGVTLLLLRSLSRLNLLECGCLAWLFGVGVVSLLLWIGGTLVSGVILQAIVTVACLALGVTGWRAKQRAGVIFELPRPSGITQWLLTVFVLLEIATIFFVSAKHTLGWDGLLNWEIKARYAFVNGGVLPVEYYSSAGRSFSHPEYPLGIPLTELWLYMWIGEAHQFWIKTIFPFFYAAGACLLALIATRISGRCWVGLLIAALFPFIPYFTSGPGGVIVGYVDFPVSIVYLTGLGYLLYSLSTRIEYPFYIYASCLALLPWLKQEGAILWCVLVALGLVVSWQQKKVRLFAVSILPGLFVIISWRLYLKLMDAVPPTDFSPLSVHALLNSAHRVGPICRTLFAEIESTNHWGSFWLLTGLALLYLLVLFRDIRSVVLAGAILVPVMVYSSTYLFSAWPSYTAHVTASMPRLLLHIVPTAWLAIGLALSFRRVEPEKQHT
;
A
#
# COMPACT_ATOMS: atom_id res chain seq x y z
N MET A 1 17.84 14.01 22.60
CA MET A 1 17.19 14.98 21.69
C MET A 1 16.55 14.28 20.48
N ILE A 2 17.27 13.38 19.78
CA ILE A 2 16.77 12.66 18.59
C ILE A 2 15.40 11.98 18.80
N LEU A 3 15.18 11.29 19.91
CA LEU A 3 13.89 10.62 20.18
C LEU A 3 12.70 11.59 20.25
N LEU A 4 12.91 12.80 20.81
CA LEU A 4 11.87 13.83 20.90
C LEU A 4 11.57 14.41 19.52
N GLN A 5 12.60 14.65 18.72
CA GLN A 5 12.46 15.12 17.34
C GLN A 5 11.75 14.09 16.46
N LEU A 6 12.12 12.81 16.58
CA LEU A 6 11.47 11.71 15.90
C LEU A 6 9.99 11.59 16.31
N ALA A 7 9.70 11.70 17.60
CA ALA A 7 8.33 11.71 18.10
C ALA A 7 7.52 12.89 17.54
N ALA A 8 8.11 14.08 17.41
CA ALA A 8 7.47 15.23 16.77
C ALA A 8 7.21 15.01 15.27
N ALA A 9 8.16 14.40 14.55
CA ALA A 9 8.00 14.01 13.15
C ALA A 9 6.81 13.06 12.97
N TYR A 10 6.74 12.00 13.78
CA TYR A 10 5.63 11.06 13.75
C TYR A 10 4.31 11.68 14.18
N LEU A 11 4.31 12.49 15.24
CA LEU A 11 3.10 13.14 15.74
C LEU A 11 2.48 14.05 14.67
N THR A 12 3.29 14.83 13.96
CA THR A 12 2.79 15.71 12.89
C THR A 12 2.27 14.91 11.69
N LEU A 13 2.95 13.83 11.32
CA LEU A 13 2.49 12.91 10.27
C LEU A 13 1.14 12.27 10.64
N PHE A 14 1.04 11.70 11.84
CA PHE A 14 -0.21 11.13 12.36
C PHE A 14 -1.30 12.18 12.51
N THR A 15 -0.97 13.41 12.89
CA THR A 15 -1.95 14.51 13.02
C THR A 15 -2.56 14.88 11.67
N ALA A 16 -1.74 15.02 10.63
CA ALA A 16 -2.23 15.28 9.27
C ALA A 16 -3.13 14.15 8.77
N GLY A 17 -2.66 12.91 8.93
CA GLY A 17 -3.42 11.72 8.54
C GLY A 17 -4.72 11.56 9.30
N MET A 18 -4.71 11.75 10.62
CA MET A 18 -5.90 11.75 11.48
C MET A 18 -6.91 12.80 11.03
N GLY A 19 -6.43 14.00 10.66
CA GLY A 19 -7.25 15.05 10.09
C GLY A 19 -8.03 14.57 8.86
N VAL A 20 -7.32 13.98 7.89
CA VAL A 20 -7.94 13.42 6.68
C VAL A 20 -8.87 12.25 7.00
N THR A 21 -8.44 11.28 7.81
CA THR A 21 -9.25 10.13 8.21
C THR A 21 -10.58 10.57 8.83
N LEU A 22 -10.56 11.54 9.75
CA LEU A 22 -11.77 12.04 10.40
C LEU A 22 -12.70 12.78 9.44
N LEU A 23 -12.15 13.51 8.46
CA LEU A 23 -12.96 14.16 7.43
C LEU A 23 -13.66 13.13 6.53
N LEU A 24 -12.99 12.03 6.19
CA LEU A 24 -13.56 10.95 5.38
C LEU A 24 -14.60 10.12 6.16
N LEU A 25 -14.40 9.97 7.46
CA LEU A 25 -15.23 9.16 8.35
C LEU A 25 -16.31 9.96 9.09
N ARG A 26 -16.47 11.25 8.81
CA ARG A 26 -17.38 12.18 9.53
C ARG A 26 -18.85 11.79 9.53
N SER A 27 -19.28 10.90 8.64
CA SER A 27 -20.67 10.43 8.55
C SER A 27 -20.98 9.27 9.51
N LEU A 28 -19.97 8.73 10.19
CA LEU A 28 -20.15 7.63 11.14
C LEU A 28 -20.34 8.18 12.56
N SER A 29 -21.27 7.59 13.31
CA SER A 29 -21.46 7.92 14.73
C SER A 29 -20.40 7.27 15.64
N ARG A 30 -19.85 6.12 15.23
CA ARG A 30 -18.86 5.34 15.98
C ARG A 30 -17.68 5.00 15.08
N LEU A 31 -16.47 5.28 15.55
CA LEU A 31 -15.23 4.98 14.85
C LEU A 31 -14.40 3.99 15.61
N ASN A 32 -13.96 2.96 14.91
CA ASN A 32 -12.95 2.05 15.44
C ASN A 32 -11.62 2.82 15.55
N LEU A 33 -11.11 2.97 16.78
CA LEU A 33 -9.88 3.73 17.05
C LEU A 33 -8.66 3.11 16.34
N LEU A 34 -8.60 1.78 16.28
CA LEU A 34 -7.50 1.06 15.62
C LEU A 34 -7.53 1.30 14.11
N GLU A 35 -8.70 1.18 13.49
CA GLU A 35 -8.90 1.51 12.07
C GLU A 35 -8.51 2.96 11.78
N CYS A 36 -8.95 3.88 12.64
CA CYS A 36 -8.63 5.30 12.51
C CYS A 36 -7.13 5.55 12.60
N GLY A 37 -6.42 4.90 13.52
CA GLY A 37 -4.96 4.97 13.64
C GLY A 37 -4.23 4.42 12.41
N CYS A 38 -4.68 3.28 11.88
CA CYS A 38 -4.08 2.68 10.69
C CYS A 38 -4.27 3.55 9.44
N LEU A 39 -5.48 4.08 9.23
CA LEU A 39 -5.76 5.00 8.14
C LEU A 39 -5.02 6.33 8.31
N ALA A 40 -4.89 6.83 9.54
CA ALA A 40 -4.13 8.03 9.82
C ALA A 40 -2.64 7.85 9.48
N TRP A 41 -2.08 6.67 9.71
CA TRP A 41 -0.73 6.37 9.25
C TRP A 41 -0.63 6.45 7.71
N LEU A 42 -1.47 5.71 6.98
CA LEU A 42 -1.43 5.67 5.52
C LEU A 42 -1.64 7.06 4.88
N PHE A 43 -2.65 7.79 5.33
CA PHE A 43 -2.95 9.13 4.81
C PHE A 43 -1.94 10.17 5.28
N GLY A 44 -1.37 10.01 6.48
CA GLY A 44 -0.31 10.90 6.97
C GLY A 44 0.93 10.84 6.09
N VAL A 45 1.41 9.64 5.76
CA VAL A 45 2.52 9.43 4.82
C VAL A 45 2.22 10.11 3.48
N GLY A 46 1.04 9.86 2.92
CA GLY A 46 0.63 10.43 1.64
C GLY A 46 0.54 11.96 1.64
N VAL A 47 -0.14 12.53 2.65
CA VAL A 47 -0.37 13.97 2.75
C VAL A 47 0.92 14.72 3.01
N VAL A 48 1.74 14.28 3.97
CA VAL A 48 3.00 14.97 4.30
C VAL A 48 3.95 14.95 3.11
N SER A 49 4.10 13.81 2.43
CA SER A 49 4.96 13.71 1.25
C SER A 49 4.46 14.57 0.08
N LEU A 50 3.14 14.63 -0.16
CA LEU A 50 2.57 15.53 -1.17
C LEU A 50 2.76 17.02 -0.80
N LEU A 51 2.59 17.38 0.47
CA LEU A 51 2.81 18.75 0.95
C LEU A 51 4.27 19.17 0.82
N LEU A 52 5.22 18.26 1.11
CA LEU A 52 6.65 18.51 0.91
C LEU A 52 6.98 18.69 -0.57
N TRP A 53 6.41 17.85 -1.44
CA TRP A 53 6.63 17.96 -2.88
C TRP A 53 6.09 19.29 -3.44
N ILE A 54 4.83 19.62 -3.13
CA ILE A 54 4.19 20.85 -3.61
C ILE A 54 4.87 22.08 -2.99
N GLY A 55 5.07 22.09 -1.68
CA GLY A 55 5.72 23.20 -0.97
C GLY A 55 7.18 23.40 -1.41
N GLY A 56 7.88 22.31 -1.70
CA GLY A 56 9.26 22.31 -2.19
C GLY A 56 9.45 22.98 -3.55
N THR A 57 8.36 23.18 -4.32
CA THR A 57 8.42 23.98 -5.56
C THR A 57 8.49 25.50 -5.29
N LEU A 58 8.15 25.93 -4.07
CA LEU A 58 8.03 27.35 -3.72
C LEU A 58 9.09 27.79 -2.70
N VAL A 59 9.38 26.94 -1.71
CA VAL A 59 10.25 27.26 -0.58
C VAL A 59 11.12 26.06 -0.19
N SER A 60 12.23 26.32 0.49
CA SER A 60 13.14 25.31 1.01
C SER A 60 13.55 25.60 2.46
N GLY A 61 14.28 24.67 3.06
CA GLY A 61 14.84 24.73 4.40
C GLY A 61 13.78 24.80 5.50
N VAL A 62 14.08 25.59 6.53
CA VAL A 62 13.23 25.74 7.73
C VAL A 62 11.85 26.31 7.37
N ILE A 63 11.75 27.14 6.33
CA ILE A 63 10.46 27.71 5.88
C ILE A 63 9.55 26.61 5.34
N LEU A 64 10.07 25.71 4.50
CA LEU A 64 9.33 24.55 4.00
C LEU A 64 8.83 23.67 5.15
N GLN A 65 9.74 23.33 6.08
CA GLN A 65 9.39 22.53 7.26
C GLN A 65 8.27 23.18 8.08
N ALA A 66 8.37 24.49 8.36
CA ALA A 66 7.37 25.23 9.12
C ALA A 66 6.00 25.26 8.42
N ILE A 67 5.96 25.52 7.11
CA ILE A 67 4.71 25.53 6.32
C ILE A 67 4.04 24.16 6.36
N VAL A 68 4.80 23.09 6.14
CA VAL A 68 4.26 21.73 6.19
C VAL A 68 3.78 21.37 7.59
N THR A 69 4.51 21.75 8.65
CA THR A 69 4.04 21.57 10.04
C THR A 69 2.71 22.27 10.29
N VAL A 70 2.59 23.55 9.91
CA VAL A 70 1.35 24.33 10.08
C VAL A 70 0.19 23.68 9.31
N ALA A 71 0.42 23.22 8.08
CA ALA A 71 -0.59 22.51 7.30
C ALA A 71 -1.03 21.20 7.97
N CYS A 72 -0.10 20.42 8.53
CA CYS A 72 -0.40 19.20 9.28
C CYS A 72 -1.29 19.49 10.50
N LEU A 73 -0.95 20.51 11.29
CA LEU A 73 -1.73 20.92 12.45
C LEU A 73 -3.11 21.45 12.06
N ALA A 74 -3.20 22.26 10.99
CA ALA A 74 -4.47 22.75 10.48
C ALA A 74 -5.40 21.61 10.02
N LEU A 75 -4.85 20.60 9.32
CA LEU A 75 -5.60 19.40 8.96
C LEU A 75 -6.08 18.62 10.19
N GLY A 76 -5.21 18.44 11.19
CA GLY A 76 -5.59 17.81 12.45
C GLY A 76 -6.72 18.54 13.17
N VAL A 77 -6.62 19.86 13.31
CA VAL A 77 -7.64 20.70 13.95
C VAL A 77 -8.96 20.67 13.16
N THR A 78 -8.92 20.74 11.84
CA THR A 78 -10.13 20.70 11.01
C THR A 78 -10.84 19.36 11.08
N GLY A 79 -10.10 18.24 10.98
CA GLY A 79 -10.66 16.89 11.16
C GLY A 79 -11.22 16.67 12.56
N TRP A 80 -10.53 17.15 13.60
CA TRP A 80 -11.02 17.07 14.98
C TRP A 80 -12.30 17.87 15.19
N ARG A 81 -12.38 19.09 14.66
CA ARG A 81 -13.61 19.90 14.70
C ARG A 81 -14.75 19.24 13.94
N ALA A 82 -14.48 18.62 12.80
CA ALA A 82 -15.48 17.86 12.05
C ALA A 82 -16.02 16.67 12.86
N LYS A 83 -15.13 15.92 13.52
CA LYS A 83 -15.48 14.85 14.46
C LYS A 83 -16.39 15.34 15.59
N GLN A 84 -16.03 16.44 16.26
CA GLN A 84 -16.81 17.02 17.36
C GLN A 84 -18.22 17.43 16.89
N ARG A 85 -18.33 18.10 15.73
CA ARG A 85 -19.63 18.52 15.17
C ARG A 85 -20.53 17.35 14.79
N ALA A 86 -19.95 16.26 14.31
CA ALA A 86 -20.70 15.05 13.97
C ALA A 86 -20.99 14.14 15.18
N GLY A 87 -20.56 14.50 16.39
CA GLY A 87 -20.83 13.72 17.60
C GLY A 87 -20.17 12.33 17.60
N VAL A 88 -19.04 12.20 16.90
CA VAL A 88 -18.43 10.89 16.64
C VAL A 88 -17.69 10.37 17.87
N ILE A 89 -17.96 9.11 18.25
CA ILE A 89 -17.37 8.46 19.43
C ILE A 89 -16.31 7.46 18.96
N PHE A 90 -15.15 7.44 19.63
CA PHE A 90 -14.14 6.41 19.39
C PHE A 90 -14.44 5.17 20.22
N GLU A 91 -14.38 4.01 19.58
CA GLU A 91 -14.52 2.70 20.19
C GLU A 91 -13.28 1.86 19.88
N LEU A 92 -12.73 1.21 20.89
CA LEU A 92 -11.67 0.22 20.69
C LEU A 92 -12.31 -1.14 20.44
N PRO A 93 -11.94 -1.87 19.37
CA PRO A 93 -12.44 -3.22 19.16
C PRO A 93 -12.01 -4.10 20.34
N ARG A 94 -12.97 -4.79 20.96
CA ARG A 94 -12.71 -5.71 22.07
C ARG A 94 -12.88 -7.15 21.59
N PRO A 95 -11.84 -7.99 21.68
CA PRO A 95 -11.96 -9.42 21.43
C PRO A 95 -13.03 -10.04 22.34
N SER A 96 -13.92 -10.84 21.75
CA SER A 96 -14.93 -11.62 22.49
C SER A 96 -14.44 -13.07 22.64
N GLY A 97 -14.05 -13.45 23.84
CA GLY A 97 -13.63 -14.82 24.18
C GLY A 97 -12.14 -15.09 24.05
N ILE A 98 -11.70 -16.21 24.63
CA ILE A 98 -10.29 -16.54 24.83
C ILE A 98 -9.51 -16.70 23.52
N THR A 99 -10.09 -17.32 22.49
CA THR A 99 -9.42 -17.52 21.20
C THR A 99 -9.08 -16.19 20.53
N GLN A 100 -10.00 -15.22 20.55
CA GLN A 100 -9.74 -13.92 19.94
C GLN A 100 -8.70 -13.14 20.74
N TRP A 101 -8.69 -13.26 22.08
CA TRP A 101 -7.64 -12.69 22.91
C TRP A 101 -6.26 -13.29 22.62
N LEU A 102 -6.16 -14.62 22.52
CA LEU A 102 -4.91 -15.30 22.17
C LEU A 102 -4.37 -14.84 20.82
N LEU A 103 -5.22 -14.79 19.79
CA LEU A 103 -4.83 -14.31 18.46
C LEU A 103 -4.44 -12.82 18.49
N THR A 104 -5.14 -12.00 19.28
CA THR A 104 -4.79 -10.57 19.44
C THR A 104 -3.42 -10.41 20.08
N VAL A 105 -3.13 -11.13 21.17
CA VAL A 105 -1.83 -11.13 21.83
C VAL A 105 -0.75 -11.59 20.85
N PHE A 106 -1.03 -12.63 20.06
CA PHE A 106 -0.10 -13.13 19.07
C PHE A 106 0.24 -12.09 18.00
N VAL A 107 -0.76 -11.43 17.39
CA VAL A 107 -0.53 -10.33 16.44
C VAL A 107 0.26 -9.18 17.07
N LEU A 108 0.01 -8.84 18.35
CA LEU A 108 0.78 -7.81 19.05
C LEU A 108 2.25 -8.22 19.26
N LEU A 109 2.50 -9.48 19.62
CA LEU A 109 3.85 -10.02 19.74
C LEU A 109 4.58 -10.05 18.40
N GLU A 110 3.88 -10.34 17.30
CA GLU A 110 4.43 -10.29 15.94
C GLU A 110 4.82 -8.87 15.56
N ILE A 111 3.93 -7.89 15.76
CA ILE A 111 4.22 -6.48 15.51
C ILE A 111 5.47 -6.07 16.31
N ALA A 112 5.51 -6.37 17.61
CA ALA A 112 6.67 -6.07 18.44
C ALA A 112 7.95 -6.75 17.92
N THR A 113 7.85 -7.99 17.45
CA THR A 113 8.97 -8.75 16.87
C THR A 113 9.45 -8.11 15.57
N ILE A 114 8.56 -7.71 14.66
CA ILE A 114 8.92 -7.02 13.42
C ILE A 114 9.61 -5.69 13.71
N PHE A 115 9.14 -4.92 14.69
CA PHE A 115 9.84 -3.70 15.13
C PHE A 115 11.25 -4.03 15.62
N PHE A 116 11.40 -5.04 16.48
CA PHE A 116 12.69 -5.45 17.02
C PHE A 116 13.66 -5.97 15.94
N VAL A 117 13.20 -6.83 15.04
CA VAL A 117 14.01 -7.37 13.94
C VAL A 117 14.40 -6.26 12.97
N SER A 118 13.47 -5.39 12.59
CA SER A 118 13.76 -4.25 11.72
C SER A 118 14.79 -3.29 12.34
N ALA A 119 14.79 -3.15 13.68
CA ALA A 119 15.83 -2.40 14.38
C ALA A 119 17.23 -3.03 14.23
N LYS A 120 17.34 -4.35 14.05
CA LYS A 120 18.62 -5.05 13.85
C LYS A 120 19.11 -5.06 12.40
N HIS A 121 18.21 -4.97 11.43
CA HIS A 121 18.60 -4.97 10.01
C HIS A 121 18.85 -3.57 9.46
N THR A 122 19.75 -3.45 8.50
CA THR A 122 19.93 -2.23 7.70
C THR A 122 18.88 -2.19 6.58
N LEU A 123 18.71 -1.02 5.95
CA LEU A 123 17.96 -0.97 4.70
C LEU A 123 18.65 -1.90 3.69
N GLY A 124 17.87 -2.68 2.94
CA GLY A 124 18.40 -3.42 1.81
C GLY A 124 18.73 -2.46 0.66
N TRP A 125 19.34 -3.00 -0.39
CA TRP A 125 19.89 -2.21 -1.48
C TRP A 125 18.85 -1.32 -2.19
N ASP A 126 17.63 -1.81 -2.41
CA ASP A 126 16.55 -1.03 -3.04
C ASP A 126 16.07 0.08 -2.11
N GLY A 127 15.88 -0.27 -0.82
CA GLY A 127 15.69 0.65 0.31
C GLY A 127 16.63 1.85 0.27
N LEU A 128 17.92 1.55 0.13
CA LEU A 128 18.98 2.54 0.12
C LEU A 128 19.04 3.34 -1.19
N LEU A 129 19.09 2.66 -2.33
CA LEU A 129 19.46 3.26 -3.62
C LEU A 129 18.30 3.88 -4.36
N ASN A 130 17.05 3.49 -4.07
CA ASN A 130 15.88 4.03 -4.76
C ASN A 130 15.08 5.02 -3.90
N TRP A 131 15.16 4.87 -2.57
CA TRP A 131 14.31 5.60 -1.64
C TRP A 131 15.12 6.52 -0.72
N GLU A 132 15.99 5.96 0.10
CA GLU A 132 16.76 6.73 1.10
C GLU A 132 17.68 7.77 0.45
N ILE A 133 18.33 7.41 -0.66
CA ILE A 133 19.26 8.31 -1.33
C ILE A 133 18.55 9.60 -1.78
N LYS A 134 17.28 9.52 -2.20
CA LYS A 134 16.46 10.68 -2.58
C LYS A 134 16.16 11.55 -1.37
N ALA A 135 15.79 10.93 -0.26
CA ALA A 135 15.55 11.64 1.00
C ALA A 135 16.81 12.37 1.46
N ARG A 136 17.97 11.72 1.37
CA ARG A 136 19.28 12.29 1.72
C ARG A 136 19.67 13.46 0.81
N TYR A 137 19.50 13.31 -0.52
CA TYR A 137 19.73 14.40 -1.47
C TYR A 137 18.81 15.59 -1.21
N ALA A 138 17.52 15.34 -0.97
CA ALA A 138 16.58 16.40 -0.65
C ALA A 138 16.98 17.09 0.67
N PHE A 139 17.36 16.34 1.70
CA PHE A 139 17.72 16.88 3.01
C PHE A 139 18.89 17.87 2.93
N VAL A 140 19.98 17.50 2.25
CA VAL A 140 21.15 18.38 2.10
C VAL A 140 20.89 19.60 1.22
N ASN A 141 19.80 19.59 0.44
CA ASN A 141 19.33 20.69 -0.40
C ASN A 141 18.10 21.40 0.18
N GLY A 142 17.94 21.39 1.51
CA GLY A 142 16.85 22.12 2.18
C GLY A 142 15.46 21.52 1.91
N GLY A 143 15.37 20.21 1.75
CA GLY A 143 14.11 19.50 1.54
C GLY A 143 13.61 19.43 0.10
N VAL A 144 14.43 19.80 -0.89
CA VAL A 144 14.08 19.76 -2.31
C VAL A 144 15.12 18.97 -3.09
N LEU A 145 14.70 18.11 -4.01
CA LEU A 145 15.64 17.44 -4.92
C LEU A 145 16.13 18.43 -5.98
N PRO A 146 17.45 18.59 -6.17
CA PRO A 146 17.98 19.48 -7.19
C PRO A 146 17.66 18.94 -8.60
N VAL A 147 17.52 19.83 -9.59
CA VAL A 147 17.16 19.46 -10.97
C VAL A 147 18.18 18.47 -11.55
N GLU A 148 19.46 18.65 -11.23
CA GLU A 148 20.57 17.80 -11.66
C GLU A 148 20.43 16.34 -11.17
N TYR A 149 19.68 16.10 -10.09
CA TYR A 149 19.38 14.73 -9.65
C TYR A 149 18.53 13.98 -10.68
N TYR A 150 17.60 14.67 -11.34
CA TYR A 150 16.70 14.08 -12.33
C TYR A 150 17.35 13.93 -13.70
N SER A 151 18.11 14.93 -14.16
CA SER A 151 18.66 14.97 -15.51
C SER A 151 20.01 14.26 -15.66
N SER A 152 20.71 13.97 -14.55
CA SER A 152 22.02 13.31 -14.61
C SER A 152 21.90 11.83 -14.92
N ALA A 153 22.50 11.39 -16.04
CA ALA A 153 22.64 9.97 -16.39
C ALA A 153 23.36 9.14 -15.31
N GLY A 154 24.23 9.78 -14.51
CA GLY A 154 24.91 9.14 -13.38
C GLY A 154 23.96 8.79 -12.21
N ARG A 155 22.69 9.18 -12.26
CA ARG A 155 21.66 8.89 -11.26
C ARG A 155 20.60 7.88 -11.72
N SER A 156 20.70 7.38 -12.94
CA SER A 156 19.74 6.41 -13.51
C SER A 156 19.54 5.18 -12.62
N PHE A 157 20.59 4.71 -11.95
CA PHE A 157 20.54 3.57 -11.04
C PHE A 157 19.57 3.74 -9.85
N SER A 158 19.19 4.98 -9.52
CA SER A 158 18.29 5.32 -8.40
C SER A 158 16.84 5.54 -8.81
N HIS A 159 16.51 5.22 -10.08
CA HIS A 159 15.21 5.45 -10.71
C HIS A 159 14.64 6.84 -10.41
N PRO A 160 15.23 7.95 -10.91
CA PRO A 160 14.73 9.30 -10.64
C PRO A 160 13.25 9.51 -10.99
N GLU A 161 12.72 8.70 -11.91
CA GLU A 161 11.32 8.66 -12.33
C GLU A 161 10.36 8.05 -11.29
N TYR A 162 10.86 7.32 -10.31
CA TYR A 162 10.03 6.74 -9.25
C TYR A 162 9.42 7.85 -8.37
N PRO A 163 8.11 7.74 -8.04
CA PRO A 163 7.41 8.67 -7.16
C PRO A 163 8.10 8.92 -5.81
N LEU A 164 7.83 10.09 -5.22
CA LEU A 164 8.54 10.57 -4.03
C LEU A 164 7.80 10.32 -2.71
N GLY A 165 6.73 9.52 -2.69
CA GLY A 165 5.91 9.29 -1.49
C GLY A 165 6.72 8.82 -0.27
N ILE A 166 7.44 7.69 -0.40
CA ILE A 166 8.29 7.20 0.69
C ILE A 166 9.55 8.08 0.88
N PRO A 167 10.30 8.48 -0.17
CA PRO A 167 11.44 9.38 -0.02
C PRO A 167 11.15 10.66 0.77
N LEU A 168 10.01 11.32 0.52
CA LEU A 168 9.67 12.56 1.23
C LEU A 168 9.13 12.29 2.64
N THR A 169 8.64 11.09 2.90
CA THR A 169 8.33 10.65 4.27
C THR A 169 9.61 10.45 5.07
N GLU A 170 10.64 9.83 4.48
CA GLU A 170 11.97 9.71 5.09
C GLU A 170 12.62 11.08 5.30
N LEU A 171 12.51 11.98 4.30
CA LEU A 171 12.95 13.36 4.42
C LEU A 171 12.28 14.08 5.59
N TRP A 172 10.98 13.89 5.80
CA TRP A 172 10.26 14.50 6.91
C TRP A 172 10.92 14.19 8.24
N LEU A 173 11.27 12.91 8.46
CA LEU A 173 11.99 12.49 9.65
C LEU A 173 13.37 13.15 9.74
N TYR A 174 14.13 13.22 8.64
CA TYR A 174 15.43 13.89 8.62
C TYR A 174 15.35 15.37 8.98
N MET A 175 14.36 16.11 8.48
CA MET A 175 14.20 17.54 8.80
C MET A 175 13.92 17.78 10.29
N TRP A 176 13.17 16.88 10.95
CA TRP A 176 12.94 16.98 12.39
C TRP A 176 14.15 16.58 13.21
N ILE A 177 14.82 15.49 12.85
CA ILE A 177 16.03 15.01 13.53
C ILE A 177 17.17 16.02 13.38
N GLY A 178 17.25 16.70 12.23
CA GLY A 178 18.32 17.63 11.89
C GLY A 178 19.55 16.96 11.27
N GLU A 179 19.50 15.66 10.99
CA GLU A 179 20.54 14.90 10.29
C GLU A 179 19.95 13.69 9.54
N ALA A 180 20.66 13.26 8.49
CA ALA A 180 20.27 12.11 7.67
C ALA A 180 20.68 10.77 8.31
N HIS A 181 19.86 10.29 9.26
CA HIS A 181 20.12 9.10 10.06
C HIS A 181 19.33 7.86 9.61
N GLN A 182 19.98 7.00 8.81
CA GLN A 182 19.36 5.82 8.17
C GLN A 182 18.65 4.86 9.15
N PHE A 183 19.17 4.69 10.36
CA PHE A 183 18.55 3.80 11.36
C PHE A 183 17.16 4.28 11.80
N TRP A 184 16.89 5.59 11.84
CA TRP A 184 15.61 6.09 12.34
C TRP A 184 14.53 6.05 11.27
N ILE A 185 14.85 6.39 10.02
CA ILE A 185 13.86 6.36 8.93
C ILE A 185 13.32 4.96 8.65
N LYS A 186 14.11 3.90 8.87
CA LYS A 186 13.64 2.53 8.65
C LYS A 186 12.47 2.15 9.57
N THR A 187 12.24 2.90 10.65
CA THR A 187 11.09 2.64 11.54
C THR A 187 9.75 2.94 10.89
N ILE A 188 9.72 3.64 9.74
CA ILE A 188 8.53 3.79 8.86
C ILE A 188 7.93 2.44 8.46
N PHE A 189 8.76 1.45 8.10
CA PHE A 189 8.28 0.19 7.52
C PHE A 189 7.56 -0.73 8.54
N PRO A 190 8.05 -0.90 9.78
CA PRO A 190 7.29 -1.55 10.84
C PRO A 190 5.93 -0.89 11.15
N PHE A 191 5.78 0.42 10.99
CA PHE A 191 4.46 1.06 11.13
C PHE A 191 3.51 0.66 9.99
N PHE A 192 4.01 0.52 8.76
CA PHE A 192 3.22 -0.08 7.67
C PHE A 192 2.82 -1.52 7.97
N TYR A 193 3.67 -2.28 8.66
CA TYR A 193 3.32 -3.64 9.09
C TYR A 193 2.20 -3.65 10.10
N ALA A 194 2.34 -2.88 11.17
CA ALA A 194 1.30 -2.76 12.19
C ALA A 194 -0.03 -2.33 11.57
N ALA A 195 -0.01 -1.29 10.74
CA ALA A 195 -1.19 -0.81 10.03
C ALA A 195 -1.77 -1.90 9.10
N GLY A 196 -0.92 -2.59 8.35
CA GLY A 196 -1.31 -3.64 7.42
C GLY A 196 -1.94 -4.85 8.08
N ALA A 197 -1.32 -5.38 9.13
CA ALA A 197 -1.85 -6.51 9.90
C ALA A 197 -3.19 -6.17 10.55
N CYS A 198 -3.29 -4.99 11.17
CA CYS A 198 -4.54 -4.52 11.77
C CYS A 198 -5.63 -4.28 10.72
N LEU A 199 -5.32 -3.64 9.59
CA LEU A 199 -6.30 -3.41 8.52
C LEU A 199 -6.75 -4.73 7.88
N LEU A 200 -5.84 -5.67 7.66
CA LEU A 200 -6.18 -7.01 7.18
C LEU A 200 -7.17 -7.69 8.13
N ALA A 201 -6.89 -7.69 9.43
CA ALA A 201 -7.79 -8.26 10.44
C ALA A 201 -9.16 -7.55 10.46
N LEU A 202 -9.18 -6.22 10.44
CA LEU A 202 -10.40 -5.41 10.49
C LEU A 202 -11.26 -5.59 9.24
N ILE A 203 -10.66 -5.52 8.05
CA ILE A 203 -11.35 -5.68 6.76
C ILE A 203 -11.90 -7.10 6.65
N ALA A 204 -11.08 -8.12 6.95
CA ALA A 204 -11.54 -9.51 6.91
C ALA A 204 -12.67 -9.75 7.91
N THR A 205 -12.56 -9.26 9.14
CA THR A 205 -13.62 -9.34 10.16
C THR A 205 -14.91 -8.71 9.67
N ARG A 206 -14.81 -7.53 9.05
CA ARG A 206 -15.96 -6.76 8.57
C ARG A 206 -16.68 -7.43 7.41
N ILE A 207 -15.95 -8.00 6.46
CA ILE A 207 -16.54 -8.66 5.30
C ILE A 207 -17.07 -10.05 5.67
N SER A 208 -16.35 -10.80 6.52
CA SER A 208 -16.74 -12.15 6.94
C SER A 208 -17.77 -12.21 8.08
N GLY A 209 -17.88 -11.13 8.86
CA GLY A 209 -18.61 -11.11 10.13
C GLY A 209 -17.92 -11.88 11.26
N ARG A 210 -16.69 -12.39 11.08
CA ARG A 210 -15.99 -13.26 12.05
C ARG A 210 -14.64 -12.68 12.46
N CYS A 211 -14.58 -12.16 13.69
CA CYS A 211 -13.35 -11.54 14.22
C CYS A 211 -12.16 -12.51 14.28
N TRP A 212 -12.40 -13.76 14.70
CA TRP A 212 -11.34 -14.76 14.79
C TRP A 212 -10.68 -15.05 13.43
N VAL A 213 -11.42 -14.98 12.32
CA VAL A 213 -10.88 -15.19 10.96
C VAL A 213 -9.91 -14.07 10.61
N GLY A 214 -10.31 -12.83 10.84
CA GLY A 214 -9.46 -11.67 10.58
C GLY A 214 -8.19 -11.68 11.42
N LEU A 215 -8.31 -11.99 12.71
CA LEU A 215 -7.15 -12.13 13.60
C LEU A 215 -6.25 -13.31 13.19
N LEU A 216 -6.83 -14.44 12.77
CA LEU A 216 -6.07 -15.60 12.32
C LEU A 216 -5.23 -15.29 11.08
N ILE A 217 -5.80 -14.67 10.04
CA ILE A 217 -5.02 -14.36 8.84
C ILE A 217 -3.95 -13.29 9.09
N ALA A 218 -4.21 -12.35 10.00
CA ALA A 218 -3.20 -11.39 10.43
C ALA A 218 -2.05 -12.09 11.19
N ALA A 219 -2.38 -13.02 12.08
CA ALA A 219 -1.43 -13.87 12.79
C ALA A 219 -0.65 -14.84 11.88
N LEU A 220 -1.20 -15.22 10.73
CA LEU A 220 -0.46 -16.08 9.79
C LEU A 220 0.39 -15.27 8.81
N PHE A 221 0.23 -13.95 8.78
CA PHE A 221 0.86 -13.09 7.79
C PHE A 221 2.40 -13.14 7.81
N PRO A 222 3.10 -13.05 8.96
CA PRO A 222 4.57 -13.08 8.95
C PRO A 222 5.16 -14.46 8.64
N PHE A 223 4.35 -15.53 8.58
CA PHE A 223 4.82 -16.88 8.31
C PHE A 223 5.09 -17.17 6.83
N ILE A 224 4.94 -16.18 5.93
CA ILE A 224 5.42 -16.28 4.56
C ILE A 224 6.95 -16.08 4.57
N PRO A 225 7.77 -17.08 4.18
CA PRO A 225 9.22 -16.97 4.27
C PRO A 225 9.81 -15.76 3.54
N TYR A 226 9.37 -15.51 2.29
CA TYR A 226 9.85 -14.39 1.47
C TYR A 226 9.45 -13.04 2.07
N PHE A 227 8.33 -12.97 2.78
CA PHE A 227 7.87 -11.74 3.40
C PHE A 227 8.78 -11.29 4.57
N THR A 228 9.32 -12.22 5.34
CA THR A 228 10.19 -11.93 6.49
C THR A 228 11.67 -11.98 6.18
N SER A 229 12.10 -12.79 5.21
CA SER A 229 13.52 -13.01 4.91
C SER A 229 13.95 -12.59 3.51
N GLY A 230 13.00 -12.38 2.60
CA GLY A 230 13.27 -12.06 1.20
C GLY A 230 13.60 -10.58 0.95
N PRO A 231 14.28 -10.26 -0.16
CA PRO A 231 14.34 -8.90 -0.69
C PRO A 231 12.93 -8.35 -0.91
N GLY A 232 12.61 -7.13 -0.48
CA GLY A 232 11.23 -6.62 -0.54
C GLY A 232 10.41 -6.89 0.72
N GLY A 233 10.90 -7.76 1.61
CA GLY A 233 10.26 -8.06 2.88
C GLY A 233 10.14 -6.87 3.82
N VAL A 234 9.32 -7.04 4.85
CA VAL A 234 8.93 -5.97 5.78
C VAL A 234 10.09 -5.40 6.60
N ILE A 235 11.18 -6.15 6.75
CA ILE A 235 12.31 -5.81 7.63
C ILE A 235 13.44 -5.03 6.92
N VAL A 236 13.47 -5.01 5.59
CA VAL A 236 14.58 -4.43 4.79
C VAL A 236 14.27 -3.04 4.20
N GLY A 237 13.11 -2.48 4.53
CA GLY A 237 12.76 -1.10 4.16
C GLY A 237 12.49 -0.88 2.67
N TYR A 238 11.80 -1.82 2.04
CA TYR A 238 11.40 -1.69 0.64
C TYR A 238 9.96 -1.17 0.55
N VAL A 239 9.65 -0.49 -0.55
CA VAL A 239 8.33 0.13 -0.77
C VAL A 239 7.27 -0.86 -1.28
N ASP A 240 7.67 -2.07 -1.68
CA ASP A 240 6.78 -3.13 -2.15
C ASP A 240 5.65 -3.41 -1.14
N PHE A 241 5.98 -3.47 0.15
CA PHE A 241 5.02 -3.74 1.20
C PHE A 241 4.11 -2.54 1.57
N PRO A 242 4.62 -1.30 1.76
CA PRO A 242 3.76 -0.12 1.86
C PRO A 242 2.70 -0.01 0.76
N VAL A 243 3.07 -0.27 -0.50
CA VAL A 243 2.14 -0.27 -1.63
C VAL A 243 1.09 -1.37 -1.49
N SER A 244 1.48 -2.57 -1.06
CA SER A 244 0.55 -3.70 -0.88
C SER A 244 -0.51 -3.41 0.19
N ILE A 245 -0.16 -2.67 1.25
CA ILE A 245 -1.10 -2.27 2.29
C ILE A 245 -2.09 -1.21 1.79
N VAL A 246 -1.64 -0.23 1.02
CA VAL A 246 -2.55 0.74 0.39
C VAL A 246 -3.48 0.05 -0.61
N TYR A 247 -2.97 -0.92 -1.37
CA TYR A 247 -3.76 -1.73 -2.30
C TYR A 247 -4.82 -2.57 -1.58
N LEU A 248 -4.44 -3.32 -0.54
CA LEU A 248 -5.35 -4.08 0.32
C LEU A 248 -6.44 -3.18 0.90
N THR A 249 -6.05 -2.00 1.39
CA THR A 249 -6.98 -1.05 1.99
C THR A 249 -7.99 -0.60 0.94
N GLY A 250 -7.54 -0.11 -0.22
CA GLY A 250 -8.41 0.30 -1.31
C GLY A 250 -9.39 -0.80 -1.73
N LEU A 251 -8.88 -2.01 -2.01
CA LEU A 251 -9.71 -3.15 -2.37
C LEU A 251 -10.68 -3.56 -1.26
N GLY A 252 -10.22 -3.60 -0.02
CA GLY A 252 -11.02 -4.01 1.13
C GLY A 252 -12.22 -3.10 1.34
N TYR A 253 -12.06 -1.78 1.20
CA TYR A 253 -13.19 -0.86 1.26
C TYR A 253 -14.06 -0.89 0.00
N LEU A 254 -13.52 -1.20 -1.18
CA LEU A 254 -14.32 -1.47 -2.38
C LEU A 254 -15.20 -2.73 -2.20
N LEU A 255 -14.65 -3.81 -1.65
CA LEU A 255 -15.40 -5.02 -1.35
C LEU A 255 -16.41 -4.79 -0.21
N TYR A 256 -16.05 -4.00 0.79
CA TYR A 256 -16.99 -3.65 1.85
C TYR A 256 -18.14 -2.79 1.34
N SER A 257 -17.90 -1.89 0.38
CA SER A 257 -18.96 -1.07 -0.23
C SER A 257 -20.03 -1.91 -0.94
N LEU A 258 -19.69 -3.11 -1.44
CA LEU A 258 -20.66 -4.08 -1.96
C LEU A 258 -21.65 -4.60 -0.92
N SER A 259 -21.28 -4.51 0.36
CA SER A 259 -22.04 -5.07 1.49
C SER A 259 -22.85 -4.01 2.26
N THR A 260 -22.65 -2.72 1.97
CA THR A 260 -23.26 -1.62 2.73
C THR A 260 -23.79 -0.52 1.82
N ARG A 261 -24.86 0.16 2.25
CA ARG A 261 -25.37 1.34 1.56
C ARG A 261 -24.59 2.62 1.88
N ILE A 262 -23.75 2.58 2.92
CA ILE A 262 -23.01 3.75 3.40
C ILE A 262 -21.91 4.15 2.39
N GLU A 263 -21.66 5.44 2.26
CA GLU A 263 -20.73 5.99 1.26
C GLU A 263 -19.27 6.05 1.70
N TYR A 264 -18.98 6.08 3.01
CA TYR A 264 -17.61 6.25 3.51
C TYR A 264 -16.57 5.25 2.96
N PRO A 265 -16.90 3.96 2.67
CA PRO A 265 -15.94 3.04 2.09
C PRO A 265 -15.45 3.52 0.72
N PHE A 266 -16.30 4.18 -0.07
CA PHE A 266 -15.89 4.76 -1.35
C PHE A 266 -14.91 5.92 -1.16
N TYR A 267 -15.06 6.74 -0.11
CA TYR A 267 -14.13 7.84 0.16
C TYR A 267 -12.74 7.33 0.56
N ILE A 268 -12.67 6.23 1.32
CA ILE A 268 -11.38 5.59 1.65
C ILE A 268 -10.77 4.94 0.41
N TYR A 269 -11.57 4.19 -0.37
CA TYR A 269 -11.14 3.63 -1.65
C TYR A 269 -10.55 4.72 -2.58
N ALA A 270 -11.25 5.84 -2.75
CA ALA A 270 -10.80 6.98 -3.55
C ALA A 270 -9.46 7.55 -3.05
N SER A 271 -9.31 7.64 -1.72
CA SER A 271 -8.08 8.14 -1.11
C SER A 271 -6.91 7.17 -1.34
N CYS A 272 -7.14 5.86 -1.23
CA CYS A 272 -6.13 4.85 -1.55
C CYS A 272 -5.76 4.87 -3.05
N LEU A 273 -6.72 5.10 -3.95
CA LEU A 273 -6.42 5.33 -5.38
C LEU A 273 -5.46 6.51 -5.59
N ALA A 274 -5.61 7.59 -4.83
CA ALA A 274 -4.67 8.72 -4.94
C ALA A 274 -3.25 8.36 -4.49
N LEU A 275 -3.13 7.51 -3.46
CA LEU A 275 -1.83 7.17 -2.86
C LEU A 275 -1.05 6.11 -3.65
N LEU A 276 -1.73 5.15 -4.30
CA LEU A 276 -1.06 4.07 -5.02
C LEU A 276 0.01 4.57 -6.01
N PRO A 277 -0.31 5.42 -7.01
CA PRO A 277 0.68 5.91 -7.96
C PRO A 277 1.70 6.87 -7.35
N TRP A 278 1.47 7.35 -6.11
CA TRP A 278 2.38 8.26 -5.40
C TRP A 278 3.47 7.52 -4.61
N LEU A 279 3.23 6.28 -4.22
CA LEU A 279 4.20 5.51 -3.43
C LEU A 279 5.26 4.83 -4.31
N LYS A 280 4.85 4.26 -5.44
CA LYS A 280 5.72 3.48 -6.33
C LYS A 280 5.16 3.48 -7.76
N GLN A 281 6.02 3.28 -8.76
CA GLN A 281 5.60 3.27 -10.16
C GLN A 281 4.60 2.14 -10.46
N GLU A 282 4.79 0.95 -9.90
CA GLU A 282 3.88 -0.19 -10.03
C GLU A 282 2.54 0.05 -9.32
N GLY A 283 2.48 1.04 -8.42
CA GLY A 283 1.24 1.52 -7.86
C GLY A 283 0.28 2.08 -8.92
N ALA A 284 0.79 2.60 -10.05
CA ALA A 284 -0.06 2.99 -11.18
C ALA A 284 -0.72 1.78 -11.86
N ILE A 285 -0.05 0.62 -11.90
CA ILE A 285 -0.65 -0.63 -12.41
C ILE A 285 -1.77 -1.08 -11.48
N LEU A 286 -1.52 -1.09 -10.17
CA LEU A 286 -2.52 -1.44 -9.17
C LEU A 286 -3.70 -0.46 -9.16
N TRP A 287 -3.43 0.83 -9.39
CA TRP A 287 -4.45 1.85 -9.59
C TRP A 287 -5.36 1.51 -10.77
N CYS A 288 -4.79 1.20 -11.94
CA CYS A 288 -5.57 0.80 -13.13
C CYS A 288 -6.45 -0.42 -12.84
N VAL A 289 -5.92 -1.41 -12.13
CA VAL A 289 -6.68 -2.60 -11.73
C VAL A 289 -7.84 -2.23 -10.80
N LEU A 290 -7.59 -1.46 -9.74
CA LEU A 290 -8.65 -1.02 -8.84
C LEU A 290 -9.69 -0.12 -9.52
N VAL A 291 -9.29 0.72 -10.47
CA VAL A 291 -10.22 1.53 -11.27
C VAL A 291 -11.10 0.62 -12.12
N ALA A 292 -10.54 -0.36 -12.83
CA ALA A 292 -11.33 -1.30 -13.63
C ALA A 292 -12.33 -2.09 -12.77
N LEU A 293 -11.89 -2.61 -11.63
CA LEU A 293 -12.75 -3.32 -10.68
C LEU A 293 -13.79 -2.39 -10.04
N GLY A 294 -13.39 -1.18 -9.69
CA GLY A 294 -14.27 -0.16 -9.13
C GLY A 294 -15.36 0.27 -10.10
N LEU A 295 -15.07 0.32 -11.40
CA LEU A 295 -16.04 0.59 -12.45
C LEU A 295 -17.11 -0.50 -12.48
N VAL A 296 -16.69 -1.78 -12.45
CA VAL A 296 -17.62 -2.93 -12.42
C VAL A 296 -18.55 -2.85 -11.20
N VAL A 297 -17.96 -2.64 -10.01
CA VAL A 297 -18.73 -2.50 -8.76
C VAL A 297 -19.68 -1.30 -8.80
N SER A 298 -19.20 -0.15 -9.27
CA SER A 298 -19.98 1.09 -9.28
C SER A 298 -21.07 1.07 -10.33
N TRP A 299 -20.85 0.39 -11.45
CA TRP A 299 -21.88 0.11 -12.45
C TRP A 299 -23.01 -0.70 -11.84
N GLN A 300 -22.68 -1.81 -11.17
CA GLN A 300 -23.66 -2.66 -10.51
C GLN A 300 -24.46 -1.91 -9.44
N GLN A 301 -23.79 -1.02 -8.68
CA GLN A 301 -24.43 -0.22 -7.64
C GLN A 301 -25.11 1.07 -8.15
N LYS A 302 -25.05 1.37 -9.45
CA LYS A 302 -25.51 2.63 -10.04
C LYS A 302 -24.85 3.89 -9.42
N LYS A 303 -23.61 3.77 -8.96
CA LYS A 303 -22.79 4.84 -8.36
C LYS A 303 -21.70 5.38 -9.30
N VAL A 304 -21.89 5.26 -10.62
CA VAL A 304 -20.87 5.62 -11.64
C VAL A 304 -20.39 7.07 -11.52
N ARG A 305 -21.26 8.02 -11.15
CA ARG A 305 -20.87 9.42 -10.94
C ARG A 305 -19.90 9.59 -9.76
N LEU A 306 -20.20 8.96 -8.62
CA LEU A 306 -19.33 8.99 -7.45
C LEU A 306 -17.98 8.35 -7.77
N PHE A 307 -18.02 7.24 -8.51
CA PHE A 307 -16.82 6.56 -9.00
C PHE A 307 -15.98 7.44 -9.93
N ALA A 308 -16.58 8.11 -10.92
CA ALA A 308 -15.86 9.01 -11.81
C ALA A 308 -15.10 10.11 -11.03
N VAL A 309 -15.72 10.68 -9.99
CA VAL A 309 -15.07 11.66 -9.11
C VAL A 309 -13.94 11.02 -8.30
N SER A 310 -14.09 9.77 -7.86
CA SER A 310 -13.08 9.06 -7.05
C SER A 310 -11.75 8.81 -7.78
N ILE A 311 -11.76 8.78 -9.12
CA ILE A 311 -10.57 8.59 -9.96
C ILE A 311 -9.73 9.86 -10.04
N LEU A 312 -10.37 11.04 -9.99
CA LEU A 312 -9.73 12.32 -10.31
C LEU A 312 -8.47 12.61 -9.48
N PRO A 313 -8.45 12.39 -8.14
CA PRO A 313 -7.25 12.66 -7.36
C PRO A 313 -6.04 11.80 -7.78
N GLY A 314 -6.25 10.50 -8.05
CA GLY A 314 -5.18 9.63 -8.51
C GLY A 314 -4.70 9.96 -9.93
N LEU A 315 -5.63 10.29 -10.82
CA LEU A 315 -5.28 10.76 -12.16
C LEU A 315 -4.48 12.06 -12.10
N PHE A 316 -4.87 12.99 -11.23
CA PHE A 316 -4.15 14.25 -11.00
C PHE A 316 -2.73 14.00 -10.50
N VAL A 317 -2.52 13.09 -9.54
CA VAL A 317 -1.18 12.70 -9.08
C VAL A 317 -0.34 12.12 -10.22
N ILE A 318 -0.89 11.20 -11.01
CA ILE A 318 -0.18 10.57 -12.14
C ILE A 318 0.24 11.63 -13.16
N ILE A 319 -0.70 12.48 -13.60
CA ILE A 319 -0.44 13.51 -14.61
C ILE A 319 0.57 14.53 -14.09
N SER A 320 0.37 15.01 -12.85
CA SER A 320 1.25 16.03 -12.26
C SER A 320 2.67 15.51 -12.07
N TRP A 321 2.84 14.26 -11.63
CA TRP A 321 4.16 13.64 -11.51
C TRP A 321 4.84 13.48 -12.88
N ARG A 322 4.11 13.02 -13.90
CA ARG A 322 4.65 12.90 -15.27
C ARG A 322 5.04 14.25 -15.87
N LEU A 323 4.21 15.27 -15.65
CA LEU A 323 4.52 16.63 -16.07
C LEU A 323 5.76 17.15 -15.34
N TYR A 324 5.84 16.94 -14.03
CA TYR A 324 7.00 17.33 -13.23
C TYR A 324 8.30 16.69 -13.74
N LEU A 325 8.30 15.37 -13.99
CA LEU A 325 9.46 14.68 -14.56
C LEU A 325 9.87 15.25 -15.92
N LYS A 326 8.91 15.59 -16.77
CA LYS A 326 9.18 16.23 -18.07
C LYS A 326 9.77 17.63 -17.91
N LEU A 327 9.31 18.40 -16.92
CA LEU A 327 9.85 19.74 -16.62
C LEU A 327 11.26 19.69 -16.03
N MET A 328 11.59 18.61 -15.31
CA MET A 328 12.93 18.38 -14.73
C MET A 328 13.90 17.70 -15.70
N ASP A 329 13.50 17.46 -16.96
CA ASP A 329 14.25 16.70 -17.96
C ASP A 329 14.78 15.37 -17.40
N ALA A 330 13.90 14.66 -16.69
CA ALA A 330 14.28 13.43 -15.99
C ALA A 330 14.76 12.36 -16.97
N VAL A 331 15.86 11.69 -16.62
CA VAL A 331 16.41 10.57 -17.38
C VAL A 331 15.31 9.53 -17.61
N PRO A 332 15.06 9.10 -18.86
CA PRO A 332 14.01 8.14 -19.14
C PRO A 332 14.34 6.78 -18.51
N PRO A 333 13.32 6.01 -18.09
CA PRO A 333 13.52 4.67 -17.56
C PRO A 333 14.18 3.77 -18.61
N THR A 334 15.23 3.05 -18.22
CA THR A 334 16.01 2.20 -19.13
C THR A 334 15.71 0.71 -19.00
N ASP A 335 14.92 0.28 -18.01
CA ASP A 335 14.67 -1.15 -17.77
C ASP A 335 13.72 -1.77 -18.78
N PHE A 336 12.90 -0.96 -19.43
CA PHE A 336 11.89 -1.39 -20.39
C PHE A 336 11.99 -0.61 -21.69
N SER A 337 11.92 -1.33 -22.80
CA SER A 337 11.78 -0.76 -24.13
C SER A 337 10.42 -0.07 -24.28
N PRO A 338 10.30 0.96 -25.14
CA PRO A 338 9.01 1.56 -25.45
C PRO A 338 7.98 0.54 -25.93
N LEU A 339 6.73 0.70 -25.49
CA LEU A 339 5.62 -0.15 -25.93
C LEU A 339 5.35 0.09 -27.42
N SER A 340 5.56 -0.95 -28.23
CA SER A 340 5.18 -0.95 -29.65
C SER A 340 4.73 -2.34 -30.08
N VAL A 341 3.85 -2.40 -31.09
CA VAL A 341 3.38 -3.66 -31.68
C VAL A 341 4.57 -4.46 -32.23
N HIS A 342 5.54 -3.77 -32.83
CA HIS A 342 6.77 -4.39 -33.33
C HIS A 342 7.59 -5.02 -32.19
N ALA A 343 7.80 -4.29 -31.08
CA ALA A 343 8.50 -4.84 -29.91
C ALA A 343 7.77 -6.04 -29.30
N LEU A 344 6.43 -6.01 -29.28
CA LEU A 344 5.61 -7.13 -28.80
C LEU A 344 5.79 -8.38 -29.67
N LEU A 345 5.67 -8.24 -31.00
CA LEU A 345 5.84 -9.36 -31.93
C LEU A 345 7.26 -9.96 -31.84
N ASN A 346 8.28 -9.10 -31.80
CA ASN A 346 9.67 -9.55 -31.67
C ASN A 346 9.94 -10.25 -30.34
N SER A 347 9.19 -9.90 -29.28
CA SER A 347 9.38 -10.45 -27.93
C SER A 347 8.37 -11.54 -27.57
N ALA A 348 7.46 -11.93 -28.48
CA ALA A 348 6.42 -12.92 -28.22
C ALA A 348 7.00 -14.28 -27.80
N HIS A 349 8.19 -14.62 -28.29
CA HIS A 349 8.93 -15.84 -27.90
C HIS A 349 9.27 -15.88 -26.39
N ARG A 350 9.29 -14.74 -25.69
CA ARG A 350 9.57 -14.64 -24.25
C ARG A 350 8.40 -15.07 -23.36
N VAL A 351 7.18 -15.17 -23.90
CA VAL A 351 5.96 -15.52 -23.12
C VAL A 351 6.13 -16.85 -22.39
N GLY A 352 6.57 -17.90 -23.09
CA GLY A 352 6.76 -19.23 -22.50
C GLY A 352 7.74 -19.24 -21.32
N PRO A 353 8.97 -18.74 -21.48
CA PRO A 353 9.95 -18.60 -20.40
C PRO A 353 9.47 -17.74 -19.22
N ILE A 354 8.78 -16.62 -19.47
CA ILE A 354 8.23 -15.78 -18.41
C ILE A 354 7.18 -16.55 -17.61
N CYS A 355 6.24 -17.22 -18.28
CA CYS A 355 5.23 -18.05 -17.62
C CYS A 355 5.89 -19.16 -16.81
N ARG A 356 6.88 -19.87 -17.37
CA ARG A 356 7.61 -20.92 -16.64
C ARG A 356 8.29 -20.38 -15.38
N THR A 357 8.90 -19.20 -15.46
CA THR A 357 9.56 -18.57 -14.32
C THR A 357 8.55 -18.11 -13.27
N LEU A 358 7.41 -17.57 -13.69
CA LEU A 358 6.30 -17.22 -12.79
C LEU A 358 5.76 -18.45 -12.05
N PHE A 359 5.50 -19.55 -12.75
CA PHE A 359 5.02 -20.79 -12.11
C PHE A 359 6.06 -21.36 -11.15
N ALA A 360 7.34 -21.42 -11.57
CA ALA A 360 8.42 -21.87 -10.70
C ALA A 360 8.56 -20.99 -9.44
N GLU A 361 8.36 -19.68 -9.58
CA GLU A 361 8.37 -18.76 -8.45
C GLU A 361 7.17 -18.99 -7.51
N ILE A 362 5.95 -19.13 -8.04
CA ILE A 362 4.74 -19.41 -7.26
C ILE A 362 4.82 -20.76 -6.53
N GLU A 363 5.45 -21.76 -7.15
CA GLU A 363 5.66 -23.10 -6.60
C GLU A 363 6.85 -23.18 -5.62
N SER A 364 7.67 -22.13 -5.52
CA SER A 364 8.84 -22.10 -4.64
C SER A 364 8.43 -22.16 -3.17
N THR A 365 8.51 -23.36 -2.58
CA THR A 365 8.22 -23.59 -1.16
C THR A 365 9.20 -22.84 -0.24
N ASN A 366 10.43 -22.60 -0.71
CA ASN A 366 11.42 -21.81 0.01
C ASN A 366 11.00 -20.33 0.15
N HIS A 367 10.31 -19.78 -0.85
CA HIS A 367 9.83 -18.40 -0.80
C HIS A 367 8.44 -18.31 -0.16
N TRP A 368 7.52 -19.18 -0.52
CA TRP A 368 6.10 -18.99 -0.22
C TRP A 368 5.51 -20.05 0.72
N GLY A 369 6.24 -21.12 1.03
CA GLY A 369 5.70 -22.27 1.74
C GLY A 369 4.48 -22.83 1.00
N SER A 370 3.34 -22.92 1.70
CA SER A 370 2.06 -23.34 1.09
C SER A 370 1.14 -22.17 0.72
N PHE A 371 1.62 -20.92 0.80
CA PHE A 371 0.78 -19.72 0.66
C PHE A 371 0.03 -19.64 -0.68
N TRP A 372 0.73 -19.81 -1.80
CA TRP A 372 0.08 -19.72 -3.11
C TRP A 372 -0.86 -20.89 -3.41
N LEU A 373 -0.54 -22.09 -2.89
CA LEU A 373 -1.46 -23.22 -2.96
C LEU A 373 -2.77 -22.92 -2.22
N LEU A 374 -2.68 -22.41 -0.99
CA LEU A 374 -3.86 -22.00 -0.21
C LEU A 374 -4.63 -20.87 -0.89
N THR A 375 -3.94 -19.92 -1.51
CA THR A 375 -4.55 -18.85 -2.30
C THR A 375 -5.32 -19.40 -3.50
N GLY A 376 -4.72 -20.31 -4.26
CA GLY A 376 -5.37 -20.96 -5.41
C GLY A 376 -6.62 -21.74 -5.01
N LEU A 377 -6.54 -22.52 -3.92
CA LEU A 377 -7.69 -23.25 -3.38
C LEU A 377 -8.78 -22.30 -2.87
N ALA A 378 -8.41 -21.21 -2.19
CA ALA A 378 -9.35 -20.20 -1.71
C ALA A 378 -10.08 -19.51 -2.89
N LEU A 379 -9.36 -19.12 -3.94
CA LEU A 379 -9.95 -18.52 -5.13
C LEU A 379 -10.88 -19.49 -5.87
N LEU A 380 -10.45 -20.75 -6.04
CA LEU A 380 -11.29 -21.78 -6.64
C LEU A 380 -12.58 -21.99 -5.83
N TYR A 381 -12.45 -22.12 -4.51
CA TYR A 381 -13.57 -22.27 -3.59
C TYR A 381 -14.54 -21.08 -3.70
N LEU A 382 -14.03 -19.85 -3.68
CA LEU A 382 -14.83 -18.64 -3.77
C LEU A 382 -15.57 -18.52 -5.11
N LEU A 383 -14.86 -18.75 -6.22
CA LEU A 383 -15.41 -18.64 -7.57
C LEU A 383 -16.40 -19.75 -7.91
N VAL A 384 -16.13 -21.00 -7.54
CA VAL A 384 -16.96 -22.15 -7.90
C VAL A 384 -18.24 -22.20 -7.07
N LEU A 385 -18.15 -21.95 -5.77
CA LEU A 385 -19.27 -22.19 -4.85
C LEU A 385 -20.16 -20.97 -4.63
N PHE A 386 -19.62 -19.76 -4.53
CA PHE A 386 -20.45 -18.57 -4.26
C PHE A 386 -20.87 -17.86 -5.53
N ARG A 387 -19.99 -17.84 -6.55
CA ARG A 387 -20.24 -17.17 -7.85
C ARG A 387 -20.74 -15.73 -7.70
N ASP A 388 -20.35 -15.06 -6.62
CA ASP A 388 -20.77 -13.69 -6.33
C ASP A 388 -19.77 -12.67 -6.88
N ILE A 389 -20.24 -11.45 -7.09
CA ILE A 389 -19.40 -10.38 -7.65
C ILE A 389 -18.18 -10.09 -6.76
N ARG A 390 -18.29 -10.25 -5.44
CA ARG A 390 -17.18 -10.04 -4.50
C ARG A 390 -16.05 -11.02 -4.78
N SER A 391 -16.37 -12.29 -5.02
CA SER A 391 -15.41 -13.33 -5.38
C SER A 391 -14.72 -13.03 -6.71
N VAL A 392 -15.48 -12.56 -7.71
CA VAL A 392 -14.92 -12.17 -9.03
C VAL A 392 -13.99 -10.96 -8.90
N VAL A 393 -14.40 -9.93 -8.16
CA VAL A 393 -13.60 -8.73 -7.93
C VAL A 393 -12.30 -9.07 -7.18
N LEU A 394 -12.39 -9.91 -6.14
CA LEU A 394 -11.23 -10.34 -5.37
C LEU A 394 -10.26 -11.20 -6.20
N ALA A 395 -10.78 -12.14 -6.99
CA ALA A 395 -9.96 -12.93 -7.91
C ALA A 395 -9.29 -12.04 -8.97
N GLY A 396 -10.03 -11.10 -9.55
CA GLY A 396 -9.48 -10.12 -10.50
C GLY A 396 -8.38 -9.26 -9.88
N ALA A 397 -8.57 -8.83 -8.62
CA ALA A 397 -7.58 -8.03 -7.88
C ALA A 397 -6.28 -8.79 -7.58
N ILE A 398 -6.27 -10.12 -7.66
CA ILE A 398 -5.08 -10.95 -7.45
C ILE A 398 -4.47 -11.33 -8.81
N LEU A 399 -5.29 -11.87 -9.71
CA LEU A 399 -4.81 -12.45 -10.97
C LEU A 399 -4.39 -11.38 -11.99
N VAL A 400 -5.13 -10.27 -12.09
CA VAL A 400 -4.83 -9.23 -13.10
C VAL A 400 -3.47 -8.56 -12.86
N PRO A 401 -3.11 -8.12 -11.64
CA PRO A 401 -1.77 -7.60 -11.39
C PRO A 401 -0.67 -8.59 -11.76
N VAL A 402 -0.81 -9.88 -11.43
CA VAL A 402 0.18 -10.92 -11.77
C VAL A 402 0.36 -11.03 -13.27
N MET A 403 -0.74 -11.06 -14.03
CA MET A 403 -0.69 -11.12 -15.50
C MET A 403 -0.06 -9.86 -16.09
N VAL A 404 -0.42 -8.67 -15.60
CA VAL A 404 0.11 -7.40 -16.09
C VAL A 404 1.60 -7.25 -15.75
N TYR A 405 2.01 -7.57 -14.52
CA TYR A 405 3.43 -7.58 -14.14
C TYR A 405 4.24 -8.53 -15.01
N SER A 406 3.74 -9.75 -15.22
CA SER A 406 4.40 -10.73 -16.09
C SER A 406 4.51 -10.24 -17.53
N SER A 407 3.49 -9.57 -18.06
CA SER A 407 3.51 -9.07 -19.44
C SER A 407 4.48 -7.90 -19.63
N THR A 408 4.79 -7.12 -18.59
CA THR A 408 5.79 -6.04 -18.70
C THR A 408 7.18 -6.56 -19.09
N TYR A 409 7.56 -7.77 -18.67
CA TYR A 409 8.86 -8.36 -19.00
C TYR A 409 9.03 -8.74 -20.48
N LEU A 410 7.94 -8.80 -21.26
CA LEU A 410 8.05 -8.89 -22.71
C LEU A 410 8.87 -7.72 -23.26
N PHE A 411 8.77 -6.55 -22.63
CA PHE A 411 9.46 -5.33 -23.01
C PHE A 411 10.75 -5.09 -22.23
N SER A 412 11.23 -6.06 -21.45
CA SER A 412 12.50 -5.92 -20.70
C SER A 412 13.66 -5.57 -21.64
N ALA A 413 14.38 -4.50 -21.29
CA ALA A 413 15.57 -4.02 -21.99
C ALA A 413 16.88 -4.52 -21.36
N TRP A 414 16.79 -5.32 -20.29
CA TRP A 414 17.97 -5.94 -19.69
C TRP A 414 18.65 -6.90 -20.67
N PRO A 415 20.00 -7.00 -20.67
CA PRO A 415 20.72 -7.96 -21.49
C PRO A 415 20.22 -9.40 -21.30
N SER A 416 19.84 -9.73 -20.07
CA SER A 416 19.14 -10.95 -19.72
C SER A 416 17.76 -10.63 -19.12
N TYR A 417 16.70 -10.77 -19.92
CA TYR A 417 15.33 -10.56 -19.44
C TYR A 417 14.95 -11.57 -18.37
N THR A 418 15.49 -12.79 -18.40
CA THR A 418 15.23 -13.80 -17.37
C THR A 418 15.85 -13.40 -16.04
N ALA A 419 17.04 -12.81 -16.02
CA ALA A 419 17.64 -12.23 -14.81
C ALA A 419 16.79 -11.09 -14.24
N HIS A 420 16.23 -10.24 -15.12
CA HIS A 420 15.30 -9.19 -14.70
C HIS A 420 14.05 -9.80 -14.03
N VAL A 421 13.43 -10.81 -14.67
CA VAL A 421 12.27 -11.52 -14.12
C VAL A 421 12.58 -12.15 -12.76
N THR A 422 13.67 -12.91 -12.64
CA THR A 422 14.00 -13.61 -11.38
C THR A 422 14.35 -12.65 -10.24
N ALA A 423 14.95 -11.50 -10.54
CA ALA A 423 15.31 -10.51 -9.52
C ALA A 423 14.10 -9.73 -8.97
N SER A 424 13.06 -9.52 -9.78
CA SER A 424 11.97 -8.59 -9.45
C SER A 424 10.58 -9.24 -9.34
N MET A 425 10.33 -10.38 -9.98
CA MET A 425 9.04 -11.09 -9.90
C MET A 425 8.59 -11.38 -8.46
N PRO A 426 9.44 -11.93 -7.57
CA PRO A 426 8.99 -12.25 -6.21
C PRO A 426 8.57 -10.99 -5.42
N ARG A 427 9.24 -9.86 -5.66
CA ARG A 427 8.90 -8.55 -5.09
C ARG A 427 7.56 -8.02 -5.62
N LEU A 428 7.31 -8.16 -6.92
CA LEU A 428 6.03 -7.78 -7.51
C LEU A 428 4.86 -8.62 -6.96
N LEU A 429 5.10 -9.89 -6.65
CA LEU A 429 4.11 -10.74 -6.00
C LEU A 429 3.78 -10.27 -4.57
N LEU A 430 4.73 -9.66 -3.83
CA LEU A 430 4.45 -9.09 -2.50
C LEU A 430 3.35 -8.00 -2.53
N HIS A 431 3.15 -7.32 -3.65
CA HIS A 431 2.11 -6.29 -3.80
C HIS A 431 0.69 -6.84 -3.58
N ILE A 432 0.47 -8.12 -3.88
CA ILE A 432 -0.86 -8.75 -3.80
C ILE A 432 -0.99 -9.72 -2.61
N VAL A 433 0.09 -10.00 -1.88
CA VAL A 433 0.08 -10.96 -0.75
C VAL A 433 -1.00 -10.63 0.31
N PRO A 434 -1.14 -9.39 0.82
CA PRO A 434 -2.16 -9.12 1.82
C PRO A 434 -3.58 -9.32 1.28
N THR A 435 -3.79 -9.05 -0.02
CA THR A 435 -5.06 -9.28 -0.70
C THR A 435 -5.35 -10.78 -0.87
N ALA A 436 -4.33 -11.58 -1.17
CA ALA A 436 -4.44 -13.04 -1.23
C ALA A 436 -4.75 -13.64 0.16
N TRP A 437 -4.16 -13.13 1.24
CA TRP A 437 -4.56 -13.49 2.61
C TRP A 437 -6.03 -13.14 2.91
N LEU A 438 -6.51 -11.99 2.44
CA LEU A 438 -7.93 -11.65 2.56
C LEU A 438 -8.80 -12.70 1.85
N ALA A 439 -8.42 -13.18 0.66
CA ALA A 439 -9.14 -14.25 -0.03
C ALA A 439 -9.16 -15.57 0.77
N ILE A 440 -8.03 -15.98 1.35
CA ILE A 440 -7.95 -17.14 2.24
C ILE A 440 -8.89 -16.97 3.44
N GLY A 441 -8.84 -15.82 4.11
CA GLY A 441 -9.72 -15.54 5.25
C GLY A 441 -11.20 -15.60 4.90
N LEU A 442 -11.59 -14.99 3.77
CA LEU A 442 -12.98 -15.04 3.32
C LEU A 442 -13.42 -16.47 3.02
N ALA A 443 -12.58 -17.27 2.34
CA ALA A 443 -12.88 -18.68 2.09
C ALA A 443 -13.10 -19.49 3.40
N LEU A 444 -12.29 -19.25 4.44
CA LEU A 444 -12.44 -19.91 5.76
C LEU A 444 -13.72 -19.49 6.51
N SER A 445 -14.20 -18.27 6.26
CA SER A 445 -15.33 -17.73 7.00
C SER A 445 -16.69 -18.28 6.57
N PHE A 446 -16.80 -18.79 5.34
CA PHE A 446 -18.07 -19.25 4.82
C PHE A 446 -18.38 -20.67 5.30
N ARG A 447 -19.27 -20.76 6.29
CA ARG A 447 -20.03 -21.99 6.56
C ARG A 447 -21.33 -21.90 5.78
N ARG A 448 -21.71 -22.98 5.09
CA ARG A 448 -23.03 -23.15 4.48
C ARG A 448 -24.05 -22.77 5.55
N VAL A 449 -24.83 -21.71 5.33
CA VAL A 449 -26.08 -21.52 6.08
C VAL A 449 -26.88 -22.77 5.74
N GLU A 450 -26.97 -23.72 6.68
CA GLU A 450 -27.98 -24.77 6.55
C GLU A 450 -29.30 -24.04 6.41
N PRO A 451 -30.10 -24.32 5.36
CA PRO A 451 -31.44 -23.76 5.28
C PRO A 451 -32.11 -24.10 6.61
N GLU A 452 -32.45 -23.07 7.39
CA GLU A 452 -33.29 -23.22 8.56
C GLU A 452 -34.44 -24.13 8.13
N LYS A 453 -34.48 -25.34 8.68
CA LYS A 453 -35.66 -26.18 8.57
C LYS A 453 -36.77 -25.31 9.14
N GLN A 454 -37.62 -24.79 8.26
CA GLN A 454 -38.88 -24.19 8.63
C GLN A 454 -39.62 -25.29 9.40
N HIS A 455 -39.54 -25.25 10.71
CA HIS A 455 -40.40 -26.02 11.59
C HIS A 455 -41.78 -25.37 11.47
N THR A 456 -42.52 -25.82 10.46
CA THR A 456 -43.98 -25.80 10.45
C THR A 456 -44.52 -26.76 11.49
#